data_AF-A0A5P9BHC5-F1
#
_entry.id   AF-A0A5P9BHC5-F1
#
_cell.length_a   1.000
_cell.length_b   1.000
_cell.length_c   1.000
_cell.angle_alpha   90.00
_cell.angle_beta   90.00
_cell.angle_gamma   90.00
#
_symmetry.space_group_name_H-M   'P 1'
#
loop_
_entity.id
_entity.type
_entity.pdbx_description
1 polymer ?
#
loop_
_entity_poly.entity_id
_entity_poly.type
_entity_poly.pdbx_seq_one_letter_code
_entity_poly.pdbx_strand_id
1 'polypeptide(L)'
;MPEGLFLNSYNEVSERYAVLDEFNLSGVLYLTKPKSQEPIRDAVAYIQYEPLSQKAWRQKVVVGEPPTLHKGQVSKIAIIEKASEQDFSFLWSTDGNSVALLYRSEPIAFVTQSKKYGFSKAVVSDSPVVSAWDSTLFVQLFE
;
A
#
# COMPACT_ATOMS: atom_id res chain seq x y z
N MET A 1 -4.46 4.79 22.68
CA MET A 1 -3.68 4.45 21.47
C MET A 1 -4.29 5.27 20.36
N PRO A 2 -3.54 6.02 19.54
CA PRO A 2 -4.16 6.72 18.43
C PRO A 2 -4.81 5.66 17.53
N GLU A 3 -6.11 5.81 17.27
CA GLU A 3 -6.83 5.02 16.28
C GLU A 3 -6.15 5.30 14.93
N GLY A 4 -5.61 4.27 14.30
CA GLY A 4 -5.07 4.38 12.94
C GLY A 4 -6.19 4.72 11.96
N LEU A 5 -5.82 5.35 10.85
CA LEU A 5 -6.74 5.69 9.78
C LEU A 5 -7.31 4.43 9.13
N PHE A 6 -8.65 4.32 9.12
CA PHE A 6 -9.36 3.20 8.49
C PHE A 6 -10.40 3.74 7.49
N LEU A 7 -10.12 3.58 6.20
CA LEU A 7 -11.01 3.99 5.12
C LEU A 7 -11.40 2.80 4.28
N ASN A 8 -12.60 2.83 3.71
CA ASN A 8 -13.00 1.84 2.73
C ASN A 8 -13.78 2.47 1.57
N SER A 9 -13.81 1.72 0.47
CA SER A 9 -14.61 2.02 -0.71
C SER A 9 -15.18 0.71 -1.24
N TYR A 10 -16.43 0.75 -1.71
CA TYR A 10 -17.10 -0.40 -2.31
C TYR A 10 -17.23 -0.20 -3.82
N ASN A 11 -16.99 -1.25 -4.59
CA ASN A 11 -17.20 -1.26 -6.02
C ASN A 11 -18.39 -2.16 -6.38
N GLU A 12 -19.43 -1.57 -7.00
CA GLU A 12 -20.67 -2.29 -7.34
C GLU A 12 -20.50 -3.33 -8.45
N VAL A 13 -19.54 -3.14 -9.36
CA VAL A 13 -19.33 -4.02 -10.53
C VAL A 13 -18.76 -5.37 -10.10
N SER A 14 -17.74 -5.33 -9.25
CA SER A 14 -17.01 -6.50 -8.76
C SER A 14 -17.50 -7.00 -7.40
N GLU A 15 -18.35 -6.23 -6.73
CA GLU A 15 -18.83 -6.45 -5.36
C GLU A 15 -17.68 -6.58 -4.34
N ARG A 16 -16.57 -5.85 -4.56
CA ARG A 16 -15.37 -5.86 -3.72
C ARG A 16 -15.27 -4.60 -2.86
N TYR A 17 -14.50 -4.72 -1.79
CA TYR A 17 -14.07 -3.59 -0.98
C TYR A 17 -12.58 -3.31 -1.20
N ALA A 18 -12.25 -2.02 -1.25
CA ALA A 18 -10.92 -1.51 -1.03
C ALA A 18 -10.87 -0.97 0.39
N VAL A 19 -9.79 -1.25 1.11
CA VAL A 19 -9.61 -0.81 2.49
C VAL A 19 -8.22 -0.21 2.63
N LEU A 20 -8.12 0.99 3.18
CA LEU A 20 -6.87 1.53 3.72
C LEU A 20 -6.94 1.35 5.23
N ASP A 21 -5.99 0.60 5.79
CA ASP A 21 -5.86 0.41 7.22
C ASP A 21 -4.45 0.85 7.64
N GLU A 22 -4.39 1.76 8.61
CA GLU A 22 -3.15 2.21 9.21
C GLU A 22 -2.85 1.38 10.46
N PHE A 23 -1.88 0.49 10.34
CA PHE A 23 -1.47 -0.39 11.44
C PHE A 23 0.04 -0.29 11.68
N ASN A 24 0.45 -0.08 12.93
CA ASN A 24 1.85 0.02 13.34
C ASN A 24 2.68 0.99 12.47
N LEU A 25 2.22 2.24 12.34
CA LEU A 25 2.91 3.31 11.60
C LEU A 25 3.07 3.00 10.09
N SER A 26 2.23 2.13 9.53
CA SER A 26 2.21 1.81 8.11
C SER A 26 0.79 1.81 7.58
N GLY A 27 0.55 2.51 6.47
CA GLY A 27 -0.73 2.46 5.75
C GLY A 27 -0.72 1.32 4.75
N VAL A 28 -1.67 0.39 4.85
CA VAL A 28 -1.79 -0.76 3.95
C VAL A 28 -3.10 -0.67 3.18
N LEU A 29 -3.00 -0.77 1.85
CA LEU A 29 -4.13 -0.90 0.95
C LEU A 29 -4.46 -2.38 0.78
N TYR A 30 -5.72 -2.75 1.00
CA TYR A 30 -6.26 -4.07 0.79
C TYR A 30 -7.33 -4.08 -0.30
N LEU A 31 -7.42 -5.21 -1.01
CA LEU A 31 -8.53 -5.56 -1.88
C LEU A 31 -9.14 -6.88 -1.42
N THR A 32 -10.47 -6.93 -1.27
CA THR A 32 -11.17 -8.09 -0.74
C THR A 32 -11.67 -9.04 -1.84
N LYS A 33 -12.11 -10.24 -1.42
CA LYS A 33 -12.94 -11.12 -2.28
C LYS A 33 -14.26 -10.44 -2.64
N PRO A 34 -14.87 -10.77 -3.79
CA PRO A 34 -16.25 -10.36 -4.07
C PRO A 34 -17.18 -10.84 -2.95
N LYS A 35 -18.14 -10.00 -2.56
CA LYS A 35 -19.17 -10.30 -1.55
C LYS A 35 -18.63 -10.62 -0.16
N SER A 36 -17.38 -10.28 0.13
CA SER A 36 -16.72 -10.58 1.40
C SER A 36 -15.76 -9.45 1.79
N GLN A 37 -15.52 -9.34 3.10
CA GLN A 37 -14.51 -8.43 3.66
C GLN A 37 -13.14 -9.11 3.81
N GLU A 38 -12.99 -10.36 3.36
CA GLU A 38 -11.73 -11.10 3.44
C GLU A 38 -10.70 -10.50 2.45
N PRO A 39 -9.57 -9.93 2.94
CA PRO A 39 -8.51 -9.41 2.08
C PRO A 39 -7.85 -10.53 1.27
N ILE A 40 -7.65 -10.30 -0.02
CA ILE A 40 -6.91 -11.22 -0.91
C ILE A 40 -5.62 -10.64 -1.43
N ARG A 41 -5.52 -9.31 -1.46
CA ARG A 41 -4.34 -8.60 -1.95
C ARG A 41 -4.07 -7.42 -1.05
N ASP A 42 -2.79 -7.10 -0.92
CA ASP A 42 -2.28 -6.02 -0.10
C ASP A 42 -1.15 -5.27 -0.81
N ALA A 43 -1.02 -3.99 -0.47
CA ALA A 43 0.11 -3.14 -0.83
C ALA A 43 0.41 -2.19 0.34
N VAL A 44 1.66 -2.14 0.78
CA VAL A 44 2.10 -1.10 1.72
C VAL A 44 2.11 0.23 0.96
N ALA A 45 1.25 1.17 1.33
CA ALA A 45 1.09 2.43 0.63
C ALA A 45 2.05 3.52 1.12
N TYR A 46 2.25 3.61 2.42
CA TYR A 46 3.17 4.56 3.05
C TYR A 46 3.59 4.06 4.43
N ILE A 47 4.63 4.70 4.98
CA ILE A 47 5.09 4.51 6.34
C ILE A 47 5.15 5.86 7.06
N GLN A 48 5.01 5.85 8.38
CA GLN A 48 5.13 7.03 9.25
C GLN A 48 6.40 7.01 10.10
N TYR A 49 7.33 6.08 9.81
CA TYR A 49 8.61 5.99 10.50
C TYR A 49 9.78 6.33 9.57
N GLU A 50 10.84 6.93 10.13
CA GLU A 50 12.08 7.09 9.38
C GLU A 50 12.70 5.72 9.08
N PRO A 51 12.96 5.39 7.81
CA PRO A 51 13.63 4.15 7.47
C PRO A 51 15.01 4.10 8.14
N LEU A 52 15.38 2.95 8.69
CA LEU A 52 16.70 2.77 9.30
C LEU A 52 17.80 2.73 8.23
N SER A 53 19.00 3.19 8.58
CA SER A 53 20.18 3.01 7.71
C SER A 53 20.45 1.50 7.50
N GLN A 54 20.97 1.13 6.33
CA GLN A 54 21.22 -0.29 5.97
C GLN A 54 22.09 -1.02 7.01
N LYS A 55 23.03 -0.30 7.66
CA LYS A 55 23.89 -0.82 8.72
C LYS A 55 23.11 -1.13 10.01
N ALA A 56 22.19 -0.25 10.41
CA ALA A 56 21.33 -0.46 11.58
C ALA A 56 20.27 -1.54 11.33
N TRP A 57 19.74 -1.64 10.11
CA TRP A 57 18.81 -2.70 9.71
C TRP A 57 19.44 -4.09 9.81
N ARG A 58 20.66 -4.28 9.27
CA ARG A 58 21.37 -5.57 9.35
C ARG A 58 21.61 -5.99 10.81
N GLN A 59 21.86 -5.05 11.71
CA GLN A 59 22.05 -5.35 13.13
C GLN A 59 20.74 -5.81 13.81
N LYS A 60 19.58 -5.23 13.44
CA LYS A 60 18.27 -5.61 14.01
C LYS A 60 17.75 -6.96 13.50
N VAL A 61 17.96 -7.28 12.21
CA VAL A 61 17.60 -8.60 11.66
C VAL A 61 18.39 -9.72 12.33
N VAL A 62 19.66 -9.48 12.66
CA VAL A 62 20.49 -10.44 13.40
C VAL A 62 19.98 -10.69 14.83
N VAL A 63 19.25 -9.73 15.41
CA VAL A 63 18.66 -9.81 16.76
C VAL A 63 17.27 -10.45 16.76
N GLY A 64 16.70 -10.78 15.59
CA GLY A 64 15.41 -11.48 15.48
C GLY A 64 14.17 -10.57 15.54
N GLU A 65 14.33 -9.26 15.37
CA GLU A 65 13.19 -8.34 15.22
C GLU A 65 12.51 -8.50 13.84
N PRO A 66 11.19 -8.31 13.74
CA PRO A 66 10.45 -8.42 12.47
C PRO A 66 11.01 -7.47 11.40
N PRO A 67 11.07 -7.90 10.13
CA PRO A 67 11.74 -7.15 9.07
C PRO A 67 11.02 -5.83 8.77
N THR A 68 11.67 -4.72 9.09
CA THR A 68 11.25 -3.36 8.73
C THR A 68 11.86 -2.93 7.41
N LEU A 69 11.27 -1.92 6.73
CA LEU A 69 11.86 -1.37 5.51
C LEU A 69 13.07 -0.45 5.85
N HIS A 70 14.16 -0.55 5.09
CA HIS A 70 15.38 0.24 5.32
C HIS A 70 15.57 1.33 4.26
N LYS A 71 16.44 2.33 4.52
CA LYS A 71 16.70 3.50 3.63
C LYS A 71 17.02 3.17 2.16
N GLY A 72 17.49 1.96 1.87
CA GLY A 72 17.76 1.50 0.50
C GLY A 72 16.53 1.00 -0.26
N GLN A 73 15.42 0.72 0.45
CA GLN A 73 14.18 0.20 -0.09
C GLN A 73 13.03 1.20 -0.03
N VAL A 74 13.17 2.34 0.65
CA VAL A 74 12.09 3.31 0.85
C VAL A 74 12.31 4.59 0.04
N SER A 75 11.33 4.98 -0.77
CA SER A 75 11.35 6.24 -1.51
C SER A 75 11.15 7.43 -0.57
N LYS A 76 11.67 8.62 -0.91
CA LYS A 76 11.38 9.85 -0.14
C LYS A 76 9.87 10.19 -0.09
N ILE A 77 9.09 9.68 -1.04
CA ILE A 77 7.64 9.88 -1.18
C ILE A 77 6.86 8.92 -0.26
N ALA A 78 7.53 7.92 0.33
CA ALA A 78 6.91 6.90 1.17
C ALA A 78 6.51 7.40 2.57
N ILE A 79 7.03 8.56 3.00
CA ILE A 79 6.88 9.06 4.36
C ILE A 79 5.72 10.06 4.40
N ILE A 80 4.62 9.69 5.07
CA ILE A 80 3.46 10.56 5.29
C ILE A 80 3.28 10.72 6.80
N GLU A 81 3.87 11.76 7.38
CA GLU A 81 3.92 11.94 8.85
C GLU A 81 2.58 12.35 9.49
N LYS A 82 1.67 12.94 8.71
CA LYS A 82 0.34 13.40 9.16
C LYS A 82 -0.70 13.08 8.11
N ALA A 83 -1.03 11.80 8.00
CA ALA A 83 -2.12 11.31 7.17
C ALA A 83 -3.46 11.81 7.72
N SER A 84 -4.28 12.49 6.90
CA SER A 84 -5.67 12.79 7.20
C SER A 84 -6.57 12.04 6.22
N GLU A 85 -7.75 11.60 6.65
CA GLU A 85 -8.71 10.89 5.81
C GLU A 85 -9.02 11.64 4.50
N GLN A 86 -9.11 12.97 4.57
CA GLN A 86 -9.43 13.83 3.43
C GLN A 86 -8.31 13.88 2.38
N ASP A 87 -7.08 13.50 2.75
CA ASP A 87 -5.99 13.42 1.79
C ASP A 87 -6.08 12.17 0.92
N PHE A 88 -6.89 11.17 1.30
CA PHE A 88 -6.96 9.88 0.62
C PHE A 88 -8.22 9.71 -0.22
N SER A 89 -8.05 9.03 -1.36
CA SER A 89 -9.17 8.58 -2.19
C SER A 89 -8.82 7.27 -2.88
N PHE A 90 -9.84 6.53 -3.30
CA PHE A 90 -9.69 5.28 -4.04
C PHE A 90 -10.05 5.50 -5.50
N LEU A 91 -9.23 4.98 -6.40
CA LEU A 91 -9.49 4.91 -7.84
C LEU A 91 -9.64 3.45 -8.24
N TRP A 92 -10.81 3.09 -8.76
CA TRP A 92 -11.11 1.73 -9.20
C TRP A 92 -10.88 1.57 -10.69
N SER A 93 -10.43 0.38 -11.11
CA SER A 93 -10.51 -0.02 -12.51
C SER A 93 -11.97 -0.19 -12.93
N THR A 94 -12.25 -0.07 -14.23
CA THR A 94 -13.61 -0.19 -14.77
C THR A 94 -14.27 -1.53 -14.45
N ASP A 95 -13.48 -2.61 -14.37
CA ASP A 95 -13.94 -3.96 -14.05
C ASP A 95 -14.02 -4.24 -12.53
N GLY A 96 -13.59 -3.29 -11.69
CA GLY A 96 -13.56 -3.41 -10.24
C GLY A 96 -12.54 -4.41 -9.68
N ASN A 97 -11.69 -5.03 -10.50
CA ASN A 97 -10.72 -6.02 -10.02
C ASN A 97 -9.36 -5.43 -9.62
N SER A 98 -9.21 -4.12 -9.78
CA SER A 98 -8.03 -3.37 -9.36
C SER A 98 -8.44 -2.07 -8.68
N VAL A 99 -7.65 -1.65 -7.70
CA VAL A 99 -7.84 -0.39 -6.99
C VAL A 99 -6.50 0.26 -6.71
N ALA A 100 -6.44 1.56 -6.91
CA ALA A 100 -5.34 2.42 -6.53
C ALA A 100 -5.74 3.30 -5.35
N LEU A 101 -4.80 3.51 -4.44
CA LEU A 101 -4.89 4.51 -3.39
C LEU A 101 -4.18 5.77 -3.85
N LEU A 102 -4.89 6.89 -3.77
CA LEU A 102 -4.39 8.21 -4.07
C LEU A 102 -4.17 8.97 -2.76
N TYR A 103 -3.06 9.68 -2.68
CA TYR A 103 -2.79 10.67 -1.64
C TYR A 103 -2.66 12.03 -2.32
N ARG A 104 -3.51 12.99 -1.95
CA ARG A 104 -3.59 14.33 -2.57
C ARG A 104 -3.71 14.27 -4.09
N SER A 105 -4.58 13.38 -4.56
CA SER A 105 -4.84 13.10 -5.99
C SER A 105 -3.68 12.45 -6.76
N GLU A 106 -2.57 12.11 -6.11
CA GLU A 106 -1.50 11.34 -6.72
C GLU A 106 -1.58 9.87 -6.32
N PRO A 107 -1.51 8.91 -7.26
CA PRO A 107 -1.55 7.51 -6.92
C PRO A 107 -0.25 7.10 -6.23
N ILE A 108 -0.36 6.47 -5.06
CA ILE A 108 0.79 6.07 -4.22
C ILE A 108 0.96 4.56 -4.13
N ALA A 109 -0.14 3.80 -4.28
CA ALA A 109 -0.12 2.35 -4.33
C ALA A 109 -1.31 1.82 -5.12
N PHE A 110 -1.19 0.62 -5.68
CA PHE A 110 -2.32 -0.09 -6.27
C PHE A 110 -2.19 -1.60 -6.10
N VAL A 111 -3.34 -2.26 -6.11
CA VAL A 111 -3.46 -3.72 -6.08
C VAL A 111 -4.36 -4.17 -7.23
N THR A 112 -4.09 -5.36 -7.73
CA THR A 112 -4.92 -6.02 -8.75
C THR A 112 -5.06 -7.49 -8.39
N GLN A 113 -6.24 -8.07 -8.64
CA GLN A 113 -6.47 -9.50 -8.43
C GLN A 113 -5.46 -10.37 -9.20
N SER A 114 -5.04 -9.92 -10.39
CA SER A 114 -4.22 -10.68 -11.34
C SER A 114 -2.77 -10.87 -10.90
N LYS A 115 -2.28 -10.06 -9.95
CA LYS A 115 -0.90 -10.12 -9.44
C LYS A 115 -0.90 -10.62 -8.02
N LYS A 116 0.20 -11.28 -7.63
CA LYS A 116 0.36 -11.82 -6.27
C LYS A 116 0.60 -10.71 -5.26
N TYR A 117 1.42 -9.72 -5.63
CA TYR A 117 1.83 -8.61 -4.79
C TYR A 117 1.26 -7.30 -5.31
N GLY A 118 0.90 -6.40 -4.40
CA GLY A 118 0.58 -5.03 -4.73
C GLY A 118 1.82 -4.20 -5.10
N PHE A 119 1.56 -3.05 -5.71
CA PHE A 119 2.58 -2.13 -6.23
C PHE A 119 2.54 -0.85 -5.42
N SER A 120 3.71 -0.30 -5.10
CA SER A 120 3.78 0.90 -4.27
C SER A 120 4.93 1.81 -4.67
N LYS A 121 4.67 3.13 -4.66
CA LYS A 121 5.72 4.16 -4.73
C LYS A 121 6.52 4.25 -3.44
N ALA A 122 6.04 3.64 -2.36
CA ALA A 122 6.77 3.60 -1.10
C ALA A 122 8.06 2.78 -1.19
N VAL A 123 8.12 1.81 -2.12
CA VAL A 123 9.28 0.94 -2.28
C VAL A 123 10.09 1.24 -3.54
N VAL A 124 11.42 1.26 -3.40
CA VAL A 124 12.38 1.59 -4.47
C VAL A 124 12.71 0.37 -5.34
N SER A 125 12.51 -0.84 -4.81
CA SER A 125 12.74 -2.10 -5.51
C SER A 125 11.77 -3.16 -5.02
N ASP A 126 11.51 -4.16 -5.86
CA ASP A 126 10.71 -5.33 -5.48
C ASP A 126 11.25 -5.98 -4.20
N SER A 127 10.31 -6.45 -3.39
CA SER A 127 10.57 -7.20 -2.18
C SER A 127 9.71 -8.48 -2.18
N PRO A 128 10.03 -9.48 -1.35
CA PRO A 128 9.23 -10.69 -1.24
C PRO A 128 7.76 -10.48 -0.82
N VAL A 129 7.40 -9.25 -0.39
CA VAL A 129 6.07 -8.88 0.11
C VAL A 129 5.41 -7.71 -0.64
N VAL A 130 6.14 -6.92 -1.43
CA VAL A 130 5.57 -5.78 -2.17
C VAL A 130 6.42 -5.47 -3.41
N SER A 131 5.76 -5.14 -4.52
CA SER A 131 6.42 -4.76 -5.78
C SER A 131 6.66 -3.25 -5.84
N ALA A 132 7.74 -2.85 -6.50
CA ALA A 132 7.96 -1.45 -6.87
C ALA A 132 6.90 -0.96 -7.85
N TRP A 133 6.66 0.35 -7.85
CA TRP A 133 5.68 0.98 -8.72
C TRP A 133 5.87 0.64 -10.20
N ASP A 134 4.83 0.11 -10.85
CA ASP A 134 4.79 -0.16 -12.28
C ASP A 134 3.83 0.81 -12.98
N SER A 135 4.40 1.82 -13.62
CA SER A 135 3.61 2.85 -14.33
C SER A 135 2.91 2.30 -15.57
N THR A 136 3.48 1.29 -16.23
CA THR A 136 2.89 0.72 -17.45
C THR A 136 1.63 -0.07 -17.09
N LEU A 137 1.73 -0.90 -16.05
CA LEU A 137 0.59 -1.66 -15.54
C LEU A 137 -0.48 -0.74 -14.94
N PHE A 138 -0.08 0.34 -14.27
CA PHE A 138 -1.03 1.32 -13.74
C PHE A 138 -1.90 1.92 -14.86
N VAL A 139 -1.28 2.46 -15.91
CA VAL A 139 -2.00 3.04 -17.06
C VAL A 139 -2.95 1.99 -17.66
N GLN A 140 -2.48 0.76 -17.88
CA GLN A 140 -3.33 -0.31 -18.44
C GLN A 140 -4.57 -0.66 -17.61
N LEU A 141 -4.54 -0.44 -16.29
CA LEU A 141 -5.62 -0.83 -15.38
C LEU A 141 -6.60 0.32 -15.10
N PHE A 142 -6.16 1.57 -15.21
CA PHE A 142 -6.89 2.74 -14.72
C PHE A 142 -7.11 3.85 -15.77
N GLU A 143 -6.53 3.75 -16.96
CA GLU A 143 -6.70 4.67 -18.10
C GLU A 143 -7.13 3.93 -19.37
#